data_AF-A0A3L7Z3P0-F1
#
_entry.id   AF-A0A3L7Z3P0-F1
#
_cell.length_a   1.000
_cell.length_b   1.000
_cell.length_c   1.000
_cell.angle_alpha   90.00
_cell.angle_beta   90.00
_cell.angle_gamma   90.00
#
_symmetry.space_group_name_H-M   'P 1'
#
loop_
_entity.id
_entity.type
_entity.pdbx_description
1 polymer ?
#
loop_
_entity_poly.entity_id
_entity_poly.type
_entity_poly.pdbx_seq_one_letter_code
_entity_poly.pdbx_strand_id
1 'polypeptide(L)'
;MKRILFLLLVVAAMTTFSCTDRYEDVEIHKSVIPHTLAEDLRIVNKFVTIDTVNYSYYVSITDSIIQAEGISKDNLVPIFENLDELNKKIKESIRKGEITTLLLSTEKEFKSYTIGNSNELSFKDEKASNNSFITTRGYPSLSFYGGNWSISDVSFEATDKVTSLFSVDYCSGYWQASFTCYTGTSSYGNTFTMYSSSITHGNVNRYWWITNGGQSSYSWNFSANGPVGGEASGLVRFTDTY
;
A
#
# COMPACT_ATOMS: atom_id res chain seq x y z
N MET A 1 43.41 32.70 -70.81
CA MET A 1 43.30 32.11 -69.46
C MET A 1 42.49 33.00 -68.50
N LYS A 2 41.22 33.30 -68.82
CA LYS A 2 40.26 34.01 -67.93
C LYS A 2 38.84 33.39 -67.92
N ARG A 3 38.58 32.39 -68.78
CA ARG A 3 37.30 31.67 -68.86
C ARG A 3 37.29 30.30 -68.17
N ILE A 4 38.46 29.77 -67.80
CA ILE A 4 38.57 28.49 -67.05
C ILE A 4 38.46 28.74 -65.53
N LEU A 5 38.86 29.91 -65.04
CA LEU A 5 38.72 30.25 -63.61
C LEU A 5 37.27 30.49 -63.17
N PHE A 6 36.39 30.90 -64.08
CA PHE A 6 34.98 31.19 -63.76
C PHE A 6 34.09 29.94 -63.70
N LEU A 7 34.51 28.85 -64.35
CA LEU A 7 33.80 27.56 -64.32
C LEU A 7 34.10 26.75 -63.06
N LEU A 8 35.30 26.91 -62.48
CA LEU A 8 35.66 26.27 -61.21
C LEU A 8 34.98 26.91 -59.98
N LEU A 9 34.63 28.21 -60.04
CA LEU A 9 33.95 28.91 -58.96
C LEU A 9 32.44 28.62 -58.89
N VAL A 10 31.81 28.22 -60.00
CA VAL A 10 30.38 27.83 -60.02
C VAL A 10 30.20 26.37 -59.57
N VAL A 11 31.17 25.49 -59.86
CA VAL A 11 31.14 24.09 -59.41
C VAL A 11 31.49 23.97 -57.92
N ALA A 12 32.36 24.83 -57.39
CA ALA A 12 32.67 24.87 -55.96
C ALA A 12 31.55 25.47 -55.08
N ALA A 13 30.60 26.21 -55.67
CA ALA A 13 29.46 26.80 -54.96
C ALA A 13 28.23 25.88 -54.90
N MET A 14 28.21 24.77 -55.66
CA MET A 14 27.11 23.79 -55.64
C MET A 14 27.36 22.58 -54.74
N THR A 15 28.52 22.44 -54.11
CA THR A 15 28.83 21.32 -53.21
C THR A 15 28.64 21.62 -51.72
N THR A 16 28.06 22.77 -51.35
CA THR A 16 27.83 23.13 -49.93
C THR A 16 26.36 23.33 -49.54
N PHE A 17 25.40 23.04 -50.42
CA PHE A 17 23.97 23.11 -50.09
C PHE A 17 23.17 21.97 -50.72
N SER A 18 23.36 20.74 -50.24
CA SER A 18 22.29 19.72 -50.23
C SER A 18 22.65 18.54 -49.33
N CYS A 19 22.80 18.82 -48.05
CA CYS A 19 22.11 18.03 -47.03
C CYS A 19 21.41 19.07 -46.17
N THR A 20 20.27 19.57 -46.63
CA THR A 20 19.21 19.74 -45.62
C THR A 20 18.95 18.32 -45.16
N ASP A 21 19.66 17.91 -44.11
CA ASP A 21 19.08 16.97 -43.18
C ASP A 21 17.74 17.61 -42.86
N ARG A 22 16.71 17.10 -43.52
CA ARG A 22 15.44 16.97 -42.87
C ARG A 22 15.83 16.17 -41.62
N TYR A 23 16.11 16.89 -40.54
CA TYR A 23 15.48 16.55 -39.30
C TYR A 23 13.98 16.56 -39.63
N GLU A 24 13.51 15.47 -40.26
CA GLU A 24 12.41 14.77 -39.66
C GLU A 24 12.85 14.74 -38.21
N ASP A 25 12.11 15.45 -37.37
CA ASP A 25 12.01 15.05 -35.99
C ASP A 25 11.73 13.55 -36.11
N VAL A 26 12.80 12.75 -36.08
CA VAL A 26 12.74 11.35 -35.76
C VAL A 26 12.07 11.50 -34.42
N GLU A 27 10.76 11.26 -34.40
CA GLU A 27 10.06 10.98 -33.17
C GLU A 27 11.00 9.99 -32.55
N ILE A 28 11.76 10.45 -31.54
CA ILE A 28 12.47 9.56 -30.67
C ILE A 28 11.27 8.85 -30.10
N HIS A 29 10.91 7.72 -30.72
CA HIS A 29 10.08 6.71 -30.12
C HIS A 29 10.88 6.45 -28.87
N LYS A 30 10.51 7.16 -27.80
CA LYS A 30 11.00 6.89 -26.46
C LYS A 30 10.71 5.42 -26.36
N SER A 31 11.77 4.61 -26.47
CA SER A 31 11.66 3.18 -26.29
C SER A 31 10.87 3.05 -25.01
N VAL A 32 9.68 2.45 -25.10
CA VAL A 32 8.79 2.34 -23.94
C VAL A 32 9.63 1.59 -22.91
N ILE A 33 10.07 2.31 -21.87
CA ILE A 33 10.85 1.70 -20.80
C ILE A 33 9.85 0.76 -20.13
N PRO A 34 10.04 -0.57 -20.21
CA PRO A 34 9.09 -1.49 -19.63
C PRO A 34 9.02 -1.23 -18.13
N HIS A 35 7.80 -1.17 -17.60
CA HIS A 35 7.60 -1.00 -16.17
C HIS A 35 8.26 -2.13 -15.38
N THR A 36 8.81 -1.77 -14.24
CA THR A 36 9.18 -2.73 -13.20
C THR A 36 7.94 -3.38 -12.60
N LEU A 37 8.11 -4.56 -11.98
CA LEU A 37 7.02 -5.24 -11.26
C LEU A 37 6.35 -4.32 -10.23
N ALA A 38 7.13 -3.50 -9.51
CA ALA A 38 6.62 -2.58 -8.50
C ALA A 38 5.78 -1.44 -9.10
N GLU A 39 6.16 -0.94 -10.29
CA GLU A 39 5.39 0.07 -11.01
C GLU A 39 4.07 -0.51 -11.51
N ASP A 40 4.10 -1.70 -12.11
CA ASP A 40 2.89 -2.38 -12.57
C ASP A 40 1.98 -2.77 -11.41
N LEU A 41 2.51 -3.22 -10.27
CA LEU A 41 1.72 -3.49 -9.07
C LEU A 41 1.01 -2.23 -8.58
N ARG A 42 1.69 -1.08 -8.54
CA ARG A 42 1.09 0.21 -8.17
C ARG A 42 -0.06 0.60 -9.11
N ILE A 43 0.09 0.34 -10.41
CA ILE A 43 -0.95 0.60 -11.40
C ILE A 43 -2.13 -0.36 -11.19
N VAL A 44 -1.88 -1.67 -11.10
CA VAL A 44 -2.91 -2.69 -10.91
C VAL A 44 -3.72 -2.44 -9.64
N ASN A 45 -3.07 -2.03 -8.55
CA ASN A 45 -3.72 -1.70 -7.29
C ASN A 45 -4.78 -0.57 -7.41
N LYS A 46 -4.71 0.30 -8.42
CA LYS A 46 -5.77 1.29 -8.69
C LYS A 46 -7.10 0.64 -9.10
N PHE A 47 -7.04 -0.59 -9.62
CA PHE A 47 -8.17 -1.36 -10.13
C PHE A 47 -8.56 -2.52 -9.21
N VAL A 48 -7.92 -2.64 -8.04
CA VAL A 48 -8.30 -3.59 -6.99
C VAL A 48 -9.51 -3.04 -6.23
N THR A 49 -10.44 -3.92 -5.90
CA THR A 49 -11.54 -3.59 -4.98
C THR A 49 -11.88 -4.77 -4.07
N ILE A 50 -12.67 -4.50 -3.05
CA ILE A 50 -13.14 -5.50 -2.09
C ILE A 50 -14.47 -6.09 -2.58
N ASP A 51 -14.49 -7.39 -2.80
CA ASP A 51 -15.73 -8.17 -2.93
C ASP A 51 -16.24 -8.52 -1.53
N THR A 52 -17.28 -7.81 -1.10
CA THR A 52 -17.90 -7.98 0.21
C THR A 52 -18.83 -9.21 0.28
N VAL A 53 -19.15 -9.84 -0.86
CA VAL A 53 -19.94 -11.07 -0.92
C VAL A 53 -19.03 -12.29 -0.74
N ASN A 54 -17.88 -12.29 -1.42
CA ASN A 54 -16.93 -13.41 -1.39
C ASN A 54 -15.78 -13.23 -0.39
N TYR A 55 -15.72 -12.08 0.30
CA TYR A 55 -14.70 -11.74 1.28
C TYR A 55 -13.28 -11.83 0.71
N SER A 56 -13.07 -11.17 -0.43
CA SER A 56 -11.82 -11.24 -1.17
C SER A 56 -11.52 -9.93 -1.90
N TYR A 57 -10.29 -9.77 -2.35
CA TYR A 57 -9.92 -8.77 -3.33
C TYR A 57 -10.10 -9.30 -4.75
N TYR A 58 -10.50 -8.43 -5.66
CA TYR A 58 -10.47 -8.72 -7.09
C TYR A 58 -9.95 -7.53 -7.89
N VAL A 59 -9.37 -7.81 -9.05
CA VAL A 59 -8.88 -6.78 -9.99
C VAL A 59 -9.86 -6.64 -11.14
N SER A 60 -10.29 -5.42 -11.42
CA SER A 60 -11.11 -5.09 -12.60
C SER A 60 -10.26 -4.46 -13.70
N ILE A 61 -9.43 -5.27 -14.38
CA ILE A 61 -8.54 -4.78 -15.46
C ILE A 61 -8.86 -5.46 -16.80
N THR A 62 -8.88 -4.66 -17.88
CA THR A 62 -9.16 -5.13 -19.25
C THR A 62 -7.92 -4.98 -20.13
N ASP A 63 -7.88 -5.65 -21.27
CA ASP A 63 -6.80 -5.50 -22.26
C ASP A 63 -6.58 -4.03 -22.68
N SER A 64 -7.67 -3.25 -22.77
CA SER A 64 -7.60 -1.83 -23.07
C SER A 64 -6.89 -1.03 -21.98
N ILE A 65 -7.09 -1.39 -20.70
CA ILE A 65 -6.40 -0.74 -19.57
C ILE A 65 -4.93 -1.15 -19.56
N ILE A 66 -4.64 -2.44 -19.78
CA ILE A 66 -3.27 -2.96 -19.85
C ILE A 66 -2.47 -2.21 -20.92
N GLN A 67 -3.04 -2.01 -22.10
CA GLN A 67 -2.39 -1.25 -23.18
C GLN A 67 -2.26 0.24 -22.85
N ALA A 68 -3.32 0.87 -22.31
CA ALA A 68 -3.34 2.30 -22.03
C ALA A 68 -2.38 2.71 -20.90
N GLU A 69 -2.26 1.88 -19.86
CA GLU A 69 -1.33 2.11 -18.74
C GLU A 69 0.05 1.48 -19.00
N GLY A 70 0.28 0.82 -20.15
CA GLY A 70 1.59 0.25 -20.50
C GLY A 70 2.06 -0.90 -19.61
N ILE A 71 1.12 -1.67 -19.06
CA ILE A 71 1.42 -2.73 -18.08
C ILE A 71 2.07 -3.92 -18.76
N SER A 72 3.19 -4.41 -18.20
CA SER A 72 3.83 -5.62 -18.68
C SER A 72 2.99 -6.85 -18.39
N LYS A 73 2.67 -7.64 -19.42
CA LYS A 73 1.96 -8.91 -19.26
C LYS A 73 2.72 -9.91 -18.40
N ASP A 74 4.05 -9.88 -18.45
CA ASP A 74 4.90 -10.75 -17.64
C ASP A 74 4.83 -10.40 -16.15
N ASN A 75 4.58 -9.12 -15.83
CA ASN A 75 4.39 -8.67 -14.44
C ASN A 75 2.98 -8.98 -13.92
N LEU A 76 1.96 -9.09 -14.79
CA LEU A 76 0.59 -9.42 -14.37
C LEU A 76 0.48 -10.79 -13.71
N VAL A 77 1.21 -11.78 -14.21
CA VAL A 77 1.20 -13.16 -13.67
C VAL A 77 1.56 -13.17 -12.17
N PRO A 78 2.75 -12.71 -11.75
CA PRO A 78 3.08 -12.70 -10.33
C PRO A 78 2.17 -11.78 -9.53
N ILE A 79 1.67 -10.66 -10.09
CA ILE A 79 0.72 -9.78 -9.38
C ILE A 79 -0.60 -10.51 -9.05
N PHE A 80 -1.12 -11.32 -9.97
CA PHE A 80 -2.35 -12.06 -9.74
C PHE A 80 -2.15 -13.28 -8.83
N GLU A 81 -1.05 -14.02 -8.98
CA GLU A 81 -0.68 -15.10 -8.05
C GLU A 81 -0.58 -14.59 -6.61
N ASN A 82 0.02 -13.41 -6.47
CA ASN A 82 0.13 -12.67 -5.23
C ASN A 82 -1.25 -12.37 -4.60
N LEU A 83 -2.19 -11.86 -5.40
CA LEU A 83 -3.55 -11.57 -4.94
C LEU A 83 -4.33 -12.85 -4.58
N ASP A 84 -4.12 -13.94 -5.32
CA ASP A 84 -4.72 -15.23 -5.04
C ASP A 84 -4.22 -15.82 -3.71
N GLU A 85 -2.93 -15.69 -3.41
CA GLU A 85 -2.38 -16.09 -2.11
C GLU A 85 -2.97 -15.25 -0.97
N LEU A 86 -3.09 -13.94 -1.15
CA LEU A 86 -3.76 -13.06 -0.18
C LEU A 86 -5.19 -13.52 0.09
N ASN A 87 -5.97 -13.76 -0.97
CA ASN A 87 -7.35 -14.21 -0.88
C ASN A 87 -7.47 -15.57 -0.20
N LYS A 88 -6.50 -16.48 -0.42
CA LYS A 88 -6.44 -17.76 0.30
C LYS A 88 -6.23 -17.55 1.79
N LYS A 89 -5.30 -16.69 2.20
CA LYS A 89 -5.06 -16.38 3.62
C LYS A 89 -6.28 -15.77 4.30
N ILE A 90 -6.96 -14.84 3.62
CA ILE A 90 -8.22 -14.24 4.12
C ILE A 90 -9.27 -15.32 4.37
N LYS A 91 -9.49 -16.21 3.40
CA LYS A 91 -10.45 -17.33 3.54
C LYS A 91 -10.08 -18.27 4.67
N GLU A 92 -8.79 -18.55 4.86
CA GLU A 92 -8.30 -19.38 5.97
C GLU A 92 -8.57 -18.73 7.33
N SER A 93 -8.31 -17.43 7.48
CA SER A 93 -8.60 -16.67 8.71
C SER A 93 -10.09 -16.61 9.03
N ILE A 94 -10.93 -16.34 8.03
CA ILE A 94 -12.40 -16.36 8.21
C ILE A 94 -12.86 -17.75 8.64
N ARG A 95 -12.34 -18.82 8.03
CA ARG A 95 -12.68 -20.21 8.39
C ARG A 95 -12.28 -20.55 9.83
N LYS A 96 -11.21 -19.95 10.36
CA LYS A 96 -10.79 -20.10 11.76
C LYS A 96 -11.65 -19.28 12.73
N GLY A 97 -12.56 -18.44 12.22
CA GLY A 97 -13.36 -17.52 13.04
C GLY A 97 -12.59 -16.26 13.46
N GLU A 98 -11.47 -15.95 12.81
CA GLU A 98 -10.68 -14.75 13.09
C GLU A 98 -11.41 -13.50 12.58
N ILE A 99 -11.40 -12.44 13.39
CA ILE A 99 -11.93 -11.16 12.96
C ILE A 99 -10.95 -10.52 11.98
N THR A 100 -11.44 -10.32 10.76
CA THR A 100 -10.62 -10.07 9.58
C THR A 100 -11.04 -8.77 8.93
N THR A 101 -10.13 -7.81 8.81
CA THR A 101 -10.38 -6.55 8.10
C THR A 101 -9.64 -6.52 6.77
N LEU A 102 -10.38 -6.26 5.71
CA LEU A 102 -9.86 -5.96 4.38
C LEU A 102 -9.79 -4.44 4.24
N LEU A 103 -8.60 -3.93 3.92
CA LEU A 103 -8.36 -2.52 3.66
C LEU A 103 -8.08 -2.29 2.17
N LEU A 104 -8.63 -1.20 1.63
CA LEU A 104 -8.26 -0.66 0.34
C LEU A 104 -7.99 0.83 0.54
N SER A 105 -6.76 1.25 0.29
CA SER A 105 -6.37 2.65 0.40
C SER A 105 -5.63 3.07 -0.86
N THR A 106 -6.07 4.20 -1.41
CA THR A 106 -5.46 4.91 -2.54
C THR A 106 -5.26 6.37 -2.14
N GLU A 107 -4.64 7.17 -2.99
CA GLU A 107 -4.52 8.62 -2.75
C GLU A 107 -5.88 9.34 -2.62
N LYS A 108 -6.94 8.77 -3.21
CA LYS A 108 -8.26 9.43 -3.31
C LYS A 108 -9.35 8.76 -2.50
N GLU A 109 -9.16 7.49 -2.14
CA GLU A 109 -10.20 6.68 -1.54
C GLU A 109 -9.64 5.78 -0.45
N PHE A 110 -10.40 5.64 0.64
CA PHE A 110 -10.20 4.65 1.68
C PHE A 110 -11.50 3.85 1.88
N LYS A 111 -11.40 2.52 1.79
CA LYS A 111 -12.46 1.57 2.10
C LYS A 111 -11.93 0.54 3.10
N SER A 112 -12.76 0.19 4.06
CA SER A 112 -12.50 -0.94 4.95
C SER A 112 -13.74 -1.81 5.05
N TYR A 113 -13.51 -3.12 5.22
CA TYR A 113 -14.58 -4.07 5.45
C TYR A 113 -14.12 -5.10 6.48
N THR A 114 -14.81 -5.18 7.61
CA THR A 114 -14.49 -6.10 8.71
C THR A 114 -15.50 -7.24 8.74
N ILE A 115 -14.97 -8.46 8.79
CA ILE A 115 -15.73 -9.71 8.82
C ILE A 115 -15.56 -10.33 10.20
N GLY A 116 -16.67 -10.74 10.80
CA GLY A 116 -16.73 -11.25 12.17
C GLY A 116 -17.77 -10.48 12.99
N ASN A 117 -18.32 -11.14 14.00
CA ASN A 117 -19.41 -10.57 14.79
C ASN A 117 -18.85 -9.66 15.91
N SER A 118 -19.51 -8.53 16.16
CA SER A 118 -19.27 -7.64 17.30
C SER A 118 -20.53 -7.58 18.16
N ASN A 119 -20.36 -7.70 19.47
CA ASN A 119 -21.42 -7.42 20.44
C ASN A 119 -21.43 -5.90 20.70
N GLU A 120 -22.54 -5.26 20.36
CA GLU A 120 -23.03 -3.97 20.85
C GLU A 120 -22.32 -2.67 20.42
N LEU A 121 -21.10 -2.69 19.88
CA LEU A 121 -20.42 -1.45 19.42
C LEU A 121 -20.10 -1.47 17.92
N SER A 122 -20.60 -0.47 17.19
CA SER A 122 -20.27 -0.24 15.78
C SER A 122 -19.08 0.72 15.67
N PHE A 123 -17.94 0.21 15.19
CA PHE A 123 -16.77 1.04 14.87
C PHE A 123 -16.39 0.88 13.40
N LYS A 124 -15.93 1.98 12.80
CA LYS A 124 -15.50 2.06 11.41
C LYS A 124 -14.04 2.51 11.36
N ASP A 125 -13.21 1.84 10.57
CA ASP A 125 -11.88 2.38 10.29
C ASP A 125 -12.02 3.66 9.47
N GLU A 126 -11.18 4.65 9.77
CA GLU A 126 -11.20 5.92 9.07
C GLU A 126 -9.81 6.32 8.61
N LYS A 127 -9.77 7.07 7.51
CA LYS A 127 -8.53 7.68 7.07
C LYS A 127 -8.11 8.74 8.10
N ALA A 128 -6.90 8.64 8.63
CA ALA A 128 -6.41 9.66 9.55
C ALA A 128 -6.22 10.99 8.83
N SER A 129 -6.55 12.10 9.50
CA SER A 129 -6.24 13.43 8.98
C SER A 129 -4.72 13.68 9.06
N ASN A 130 -4.14 14.39 8.08
CA ASN A 130 -2.70 14.67 8.01
C ASN A 130 -2.13 15.40 9.25
N ASN A 131 -2.99 15.91 10.14
CA ASN A 131 -2.64 16.57 11.40
C ASN A 131 -2.70 15.63 12.63
N SER A 132 -2.93 14.33 12.47
CA SER A 132 -3.10 13.43 13.61
C SER A 132 -1.74 13.05 14.23
N PHE A 133 -1.22 13.96 15.04
CA PHE A 133 -0.20 13.83 16.09
C PHE A 133 1.21 14.40 15.80
N ILE A 134 1.63 15.24 16.75
CA ILE A 134 2.99 15.76 16.93
C ILE A 134 3.89 14.56 17.22
N THR A 135 4.87 14.30 16.34
CA THR A 135 5.89 13.27 16.52
C THR A 135 6.87 13.68 17.63
N THR A 136 6.52 13.43 18.88
CA THR A 136 7.49 13.39 19.99
C THR A 136 8.09 11.98 20.09
N ARG A 137 9.40 11.88 20.39
CA ARG A 137 10.04 10.59 20.71
C ARG A 137 9.29 9.91 21.87
N GLY A 138 9.01 8.60 21.75
CA GLY A 138 8.56 7.77 22.87
C GLY A 138 7.13 7.23 22.84
N TYR A 139 6.37 7.34 21.74
CA TYR A 139 5.05 6.70 21.66
C TYR A 139 5.15 5.17 21.66
N PRO A 140 4.29 4.48 22.42
CA PRO A 140 4.20 3.03 22.36
C PRO A 140 3.81 2.61 20.95
N SER A 141 4.65 1.80 20.32
CA SER A 141 4.48 1.40 18.93
C SER A 141 5.01 0.00 18.67
N LEU A 142 4.42 -0.61 17.65
CA LEU A 142 4.94 -1.77 16.94
C LEU A 142 5.45 -1.27 15.59
N SER A 143 6.46 -1.93 15.03
CA SER A 143 7.00 -1.55 13.74
C SER A 143 7.48 -2.77 12.97
N PHE A 144 7.41 -2.68 11.65
CA PHE A 144 7.87 -3.74 10.77
C PHE A 144 8.62 -3.13 9.59
N TYR A 145 9.62 -3.87 9.13
CA TYR A 145 10.49 -3.50 8.03
C TYR A 145 10.79 -4.73 7.18
N GLY A 146 10.72 -4.59 5.85
CA GLY A 146 10.96 -5.69 4.93
C GLY A 146 10.06 -6.91 5.17
N GLY A 147 8.81 -6.69 5.57
CA GLY A 147 7.83 -7.74 5.82
C GLY A 147 8.00 -8.48 7.15
N ASN A 148 8.85 -8.00 8.06
CA ASN A 148 9.07 -8.62 9.37
C ASN A 148 8.93 -7.59 10.50
N TRP A 149 8.35 -8.00 11.63
CA TRP A 149 8.28 -7.14 12.82
C TRP A 149 9.69 -6.84 13.33
N SER A 150 9.99 -5.55 13.45
CA SER A 150 11.18 -5.02 14.11
C SER A 150 10.91 -4.75 15.59
N ILE A 151 9.70 -4.26 15.90
CA ILE A 151 9.16 -4.16 17.25
C ILE A 151 7.84 -4.90 17.23
N SER A 152 7.82 -6.09 17.84
CA SER A 152 6.65 -6.98 17.90
C SER A 152 5.88 -6.85 19.20
N ASP A 153 6.40 -6.18 20.21
CA ASP A 153 5.77 -6.10 21.53
C ASP A 153 5.90 -4.71 22.11
N VAL A 154 4.84 -4.23 22.77
CA VAL A 154 4.86 -2.96 23.47
C VAL A 154 3.99 -3.00 24.71
N SER A 155 4.48 -2.39 25.79
CA SER A 155 3.70 -2.18 27.01
C SER A 155 3.84 -0.74 27.50
N PHE A 156 2.74 -0.18 27.99
CA PHE A 156 2.66 1.20 28.44
C PHE A 156 1.47 1.42 29.38
N GLU A 157 1.48 2.53 30.11
CA GLU A 157 0.38 2.95 30.97
C GLU A 157 -0.47 4.02 30.27
N ALA A 158 -1.79 3.92 30.34
CA ALA A 158 -2.73 4.92 29.82
C ALA A 158 -4.08 4.87 30.57
N THR A 159 -5.05 5.68 30.16
CA THR A 159 -6.43 5.59 30.66
C THR A 159 -7.10 4.27 30.28
N ASP A 160 -8.39 4.13 30.61
CA ASP A 160 -9.22 2.96 30.31
C ASP A 160 -9.45 2.76 28.81
N LYS A 161 -9.02 3.71 27.96
CA LYS A 161 -9.22 3.68 26.51
C LYS A 161 -7.97 4.11 25.75
N VAL A 162 -7.52 3.29 24.81
CA VAL A 162 -6.42 3.64 23.90
C VAL A 162 -6.83 3.50 22.45
N THR A 163 -6.33 4.39 21.60
CA THR A 163 -6.54 4.37 20.15
C THR A 163 -5.31 3.83 19.45
N SER A 164 -5.50 3.14 18.32
CA SER A 164 -4.41 2.66 17.46
C SER A 164 -4.43 3.33 16.10
N LEU A 165 -3.25 3.70 15.62
CA LEU A 165 -2.99 4.16 14.25
C LEU A 165 -2.16 3.11 13.53
N PHE A 166 -2.57 2.74 12.33
CA PHE A 166 -1.83 1.80 11.49
C PHE A 166 -1.37 2.50 10.20
N SER A 167 -0.11 2.28 9.80
CA SER A 167 0.39 2.71 8.50
C SER A 167 1.29 1.66 7.86
N VAL A 168 1.21 1.58 6.54
CA VAL A 168 2.16 0.89 5.67
C VAL A 168 2.63 1.93 4.67
N ASP A 169 3.90 2.31 4.76
CA ASP A 169 4.49 3.38 3.95
C ASP A 169 5.16 2.82 2.70
N TYR A 170 5.45 1.51 2.69
CA TYR A 170 6.04 0.80 1.56
C TYR A 170 5.59 -0.66 1.54
N CYS A 171 5.39 -1.23 0.35
CA CYS A 171 5.27 -2.67 0.10
C CYS A 171 5.56 -2.99 -1.37
N SER A 172 6.17 -4.15 -1.64
CA SER A 172 6.38 -4.72 -2.98
C SER A 172 5.38 -5.84 -3.32
N GLY A 173 4.49 -6.16 -2.39
CA GLY A 173 3.40 -7.12 -2.54
C GLY A 173 2.32 -6.90 -1.49
N TYR A 174 1.50 -7.93 -1.29
CA TYR A 174 0.47 -7.98 -0.26
C TYR A 174 1.07 -8.25 1.10
N TRP A 175 0.38 -7.73 2.10
CA TRP A 175 0.78 -7.84 3.48
C TRP A 175 -0.41 -8.25 4.35
N GLN A 176 -0.06 -8.86 5.47
CA GLN A 176 -0.97 -9.21 6.56
C GLN A 176 -0.38 -8.66 7.85
N ALA A 177 -1.11 -7.83 8.58
CA ALA A 177 -0.68 -7.38 9.90
C ALA A 177 -1.66 -7.87 10.94
N SER A 178 -1.17 -8.62 11.93
CA SER A 178 -1.98 -9.08 13.06
C SER A 178 -1.35 -8.66 14.37
N PHE A 179 -2.16 -8.20 15.32
CA PHE A 179 -1.73 -7.91 16.68
C PHE A 179 -2.83 -8.20 17.70
N THR A 180 -2.41 -8.57 18.90
CA THR A 180 -3.24 -8.97 20.04
C THR A 180 -3.01 -8.03 21.20
N CYS A 181 -4.09 -7.56 21.83
CA CYS A 181 -4.07 -6.92 23.13
C CYS A 181 -4.33 -7.97 24.22
N TYR A 182 -3.49 -8.01 25.25
CA TYR A 182 -3.65 -8.96 26.36
C TYR A 182 -4.39 -8.38 27.56
N THR A 183 -4.48 -7.05 27.66
CA THR A 183 -5.04 -6.36 28.83
C THR A 183 -6.34 -5.60 28.53
N GLY A 184 -6.83 -5.66 27.29
CA GLY A 184 -8.08 -5.04 26.88
C GLY A 184 -8.67 -5.70 25.64
N THR A 185 -9.77 -5.13 25.15
CA THR A 185 -10.50 -5.64 23.99
C THR A 185 -11.04 -4.49 23.15
N SER A 186 -11.23 -4.71 21.86
CA SER A 186 -11.99 -3.83 20.98
C SER A 186 -13.42 -4.37 20.79
N SER A 187 -14.25 -3.67 20.02
CA SER A 187 -15.52 -4.23 19.50
C SER A 187 -15.36 -5.56 18.79
N TYR A 188 -14.19 -5.76 18.19
CA TYR A 188 -13.83 -6.91 17.40
C TYR A 188 -12.93 -7.87 18.19
N GLY A 189 -13.10 -7.93 19.52
CA GLY A 189 -12.30 -8.80 20.37
C GLY A 189 -10.89 -8.26 20.63
N ASN A 190 -10.03 -9.14 21.12
CA ASN A 190 -8.69 -8.79 21.59
C ASN A 190 -7.58 -8.98 20.53
N THR A 191 -7.86 -9.68 19.44
CA THR A 191 -6.94 -9.84 18.31
C THR A 191 -7.52 -9.16 17.10
N PHE A 192 -6.63 -8.51 16.35
CA PHE A 192 -6.99 -7.82 15.14
C PHE A 192 -6.07 -8.23 14.01
N THR A 193 -6.65 -8.55 12.85
CA THR A 193 -5.91 -8.93 11.63
C THR A 193 -6.38 -8.11 10.44
N MET A 194 -5.42 -7.52 9.73
CA MET A 194 -5.61 -6.71 8.52
C MET A 194 -4.90 -7.32 7.32
N TYR A 195 -5.51 -7.10 6.17
CA TYR A 195 -4.98 -7.46 4.87
C TYR A 195 -5.04 -6.28 3.91
N SER A 196 -4.07 -6.18 3.01
CA SER A 196 -4.11 -5.33 1.81
C SER A 196 -3.03 -5.74 0.81
N SER A 197 -3.13 -5.23 -0.42
CA SER A 197 -2.12 -5.31 -1.47
C SER A 197 -1.39 -4.00 -1.74
N SER A 198 -1.71 -2.93 -1.01
CA SER A 198 -1.20 -1.57 -1.24
C SER A 198 -0.72 -0.89 0.04
N ILE A 199 0.03 0.20 -0.13
CA ILE A 199 0.36 1.12 0.96
C ILE A 199 -0.92 1.78 1.51
N THR A 200 -0.88 2.26 2.74
CA THR A 200 -2.05 2.89 3.36
C THR A 200 -2.25 4.34 2.92
N HIS A 201 -1.29 4.97 2.22
CA HIS A 201 -1.31 6.40 1.82
C HIS A 201 -1.52 7.34 3.03
N GLY A 202 -0.76 7.16 4.10
CA GLY A 202 -0.92 7.82 5.41
C GLY A 202 -1.57 6.91 6.46
N ASN A 203 -1.94 7.42 7.63
CA ASN A 203 -2.43 6.55 8.70
C ASN A 203 -3.90 6.13 8.50
N VAL A 204 -4.24 4.99 9.08
CA VAL A 204 -5.59 4.48 9.29
C VAL A 204 -5.88 4.56 10.79
N ASN A 205 -6.87 5.36 11.16
CA ASN A 205 -7.37 5.42 12.52
C ASN A 205 -8.24 4.19 12.77
N ARG A 206 -7.92 3.43 13.82
CA ARG A 206 -8.79 2.38 14.31
C ARG A 206 -9.20 2.64 15.74
N TYR A 207 -10.52 2.65 15.94
CA TYR A 207 -11.14 3.08 17.17
C TYR A 207 -11.15 1.98 18.24
N TRP A 208 -10.32 2.22 19.25
CA TRP A 208 -10.56 2.10 20.69
C TRP A 208 -10.53 0.68 21.26
N TRP A 209 -9.38 0.40 21.89
CA TRP A 209 -9.22 -0.67 22.85
C TRP A 209 -9.72 -0.17 24.19
N ILE A 210 -10.51 -0.99 24.87
CA ILE A 210 -11.13 -0.71 26.16
C ILE A 210 -10.68 -1.78 27.15
N THR A 211 -10.36 -1.37 28.37
CA THR A 211 -10.12 -2.30 29.48
C THR A 211 -11.11 -2.05 30.61
N ASN A 212 -11.58 -3.14 31.23
CA ASN A 212 -12.55 -3.10 32.33
C ASN A 212 -11.89 -3.40 33.70
N GLY A 213 -10.56 -3.57 33.78
CA GLY A 213 -9.90 -4.10 34.97
C GLY A 213 -8.84 -3.17 35.56
N GLY A 214 -8.84 -2.98 36.89
CA GLY A 214 -7.74 -2.35 37.63
C GLY A 214 -8.11 -1.01 38.30
N GLN A 215 -7.08 -0.36 38.86
CA GLN A 215 -7.12 1.05 39.29
C GLN A 215 -6.24 1.85 38.32
N SER A 216 -6.73 3.01 37.86
CA SER A 216 -5.99 3.92 36.98
C SER A 216 -4.62 4.30 37.57
N SER A 217 -3.54 4.38 36.79
CA SER A 217 -3.42 4.14 35.35
C SER A 217 -3.50 2.66 34.97
N TYR A 218 -4.02 2.36 33.79
CA TYR A 218 -4.17 0.99 33.29
C TYR A 218 -2.98 0.56 32.45
N SER A 219 -2.52 -0.67 32.68
CA SER A 219 -1.41 -1.26 31.92
C SER A 219 -1.90 -1.89 30.62
N TRP A 220 -1.32 -1.46 29.51
CA TRP A 220 -1.62 -1.91 28.16
C TRP A 220 -0.50 -2.80 27.64
N ASN A 221 -0.85 -3.98 27.11
CA ASN A 221 0.12 -4.89 26.49
C ASN A 221 -0.39 -5.35 25.12
N PHE A 222 0.42 -5.07 24.09
CA PHE A 222 0.18 -5.46 22.72
C PHE A 222 1.34 -6.29 22.18
N SER A 223 1.01 -7.32 21.39
CA SER A 223 1.98 -8.15 20.69
C SER A 223 1.54 -8.40 19.25
N ALA A 224 2.49 -8.45 18.33
CA ALA A 224 2.29 -8.66 16.91
C ALA A 224 2.53 -10.13 16.54
N ASN A 225 1.72 -10.65 15.62
CA ASN A 225 1.72 -12.08 15.27
C ASN A 225 2.21 -12.29 13.83
N GLY A 226 3.11 -13.28 13.65
CA GLY A 226 3.57 -13.75 12.34
C GLY A 226 4.34 -12.70 11.52
N PRO A 227 4.94 -13.07 10.38
CA PRO A 227 5.54 -12.11 9.46
C PRO A 227 4.47 -11.29 8.74
N VAL A 228 4.81 -10.04 8.41
CA VAL A 228 3.91 -9.12 7.68
C VAL A 228 3.85 -9.44 6.19
N GLY A 229 4.96 -9.86 5.59
CA GLY A 229 5.05 -10.20 4.16
C GLY A 229 5.15 -8.98 3.22
N GLY A 230 5.21 -9.25 1.90
CA GLY A 230 5.17 -8.23 0.83
C GLY A 230 6.28 -7.17 0.86
N GLU A 231 7.43 -7.49 1.47
CA GLU A 231 8.49 -6.53 1.85
C GLU A 231 7.94 -5.25 2.50
N ALA A 232 6.82 -5.36 3.22
CA ALA A 232 6.12 -4.21 3.73
C ALA A 232 6.88 -3.53 4.87
N SER A 233 6.77 -2.21 4.95
CA SER A 233 7.35 -1.41 6.03
C SER A 233 6.32 -0.42 6.55
N GLY A 234 6.26 -0.28 7.86
CA GLY A 234 5.23 0.50 8.51
C GLY A 234 5.21 0.32 10.02
N LEU A 235 4.13 0.75 10.64
CA LEU A 235 4.00 0.77 12.09
C LEU A 235 2.56 0.73 12.58
N VAL A 236 2.44 0.39 13.86
CA VAL A 236 1.25 0.60 14.67
C VAL A 236 1.64 1.52 15.81
N ARG A 237 0.91 2.61 16.03
CA ARG A 237 1.10 3.48 17.19
C ARG A 237 -0.12 3.42 18.08
N PHE A 238 0.11 3.37 19.38
CA PHE A 238 -0.94 3.47 20.39
C PHE A 238 -0.87 4.82 21.08
N THR A 239 -2.02 5.35 21.42
CA THR A 239 -2.14 6.63 22.12
C THR A 239 -3.29 6.56 23.10
N ASP A 240 -3.16 7.30 24.20
CA ASP A 240 -4.30 7.59 25.05
C ASP A 240 -5.39 8.28 24.23
N THR A 241 -6.62 7.96 24.54
CA THR A 241 -7.76 8.45 23.78
C THR A 241 -8.20 9.85 24.21
N TYR A 242 -7.93 10.24 25.45
CA TYR A 242 -8.34 11.52 26.03
C TYR A 242 -7.24 12.58 25.98
#